data_AF-A0A1J3H804-F1
#
_entry.id   AF-A0A1J3H804-F1
#
_cell.length_a   1.000
_cell.length_b   1.000
_cell.length_c   1.000
_cell.angle_alpha   90.00
_cell.angle_beta   90.00
_cell.angle_gamma   90.00
#
_symmetry.space_group_name_H-M   'P 1'
#
loop_
_entity.id
_entity.type
_entity.pdbx_description
1 polymer ?
#
loop_
_entity_poly.entity_id
_entity_poly.type
_entity_poly.pdbx_seq_one_letter_code
_entity_poly.pdbx_strand_id
1 'polypeptide(L)'
;ILSDKTGTLTCNQMDFLKCSIAGTSYGVRASEVELAAAKQMAIDLDEEHGEEMTEVPRTRGRMHGYAKMPSKTSSDIELETVITATDERDQTQSTGVKGFSFEDTRLMDGNWLHEPNSNDILMFMRILAVCHTAIP
;
A
#
# COMPACT_ATOMS: atom_id res chain seq x y z
N ILE A 1 0.97 -26.78 -14.19
CA ILE A 1 -0.46 -26.82 -13.76
C ILE A 1 -1.25 -25.93 -14.71
N LEU A 2 -2.43 -26.36 -15.17
CA LEU A 2 -3.35 -25.54 -15.97
C LEU A 2 -4.47 -25.06 -15.04
N SER A 3 -4.55 -23.75 -14.81
CA SER A 3 -5.54 -23.13 -13.93
C SER A 3 -6.38 -22.12 -14.71
N ASP A 4 -7.68 -22.06 -14.44
CA ASP A 4 -8.56 -21.04 -15.01
C ASP A 4 -8.42 -19.70 -14.27
N LYS A 5 -8.73 -18.58 -14.92
CA LYS A 5 -8.67 -17.25 -14.31
C LYS A 5 -9.87 -16.99 -13.41
N THR A 6 -11.07 -17.25 -13.92
CA THR A 6 -12.31 -16.89 -13.25
C THR A 6 -12.77 -18.05 -12.38
N GLY A 7 -13.06 -17.80 -11.10
CA GLY A 7 -13.52 -18.85 -10.18
C GLY A 7 -12.42 -19.81 -9.69
N THR A 8 -11.18 -19.68 -10.17
CA THR A 8 -9.99 -20.34 -9.57
C THR A 8 -8.99 -19.31 -9.06
N LEU A 9 -8.45 -18.43 -9.90
CA LEU A 9 -7.49 -17.41 -9.46
C LEU A 9 -8.15 -16.17 -8.86
N THR A 10 -9.39 -15.88 -9.22
CA THR A 10 -10.11 -14.69 -8.75
C THR A 10 -11.47 -15.05 -8.20
N CYS A 11 -11.89 -14.33 -7.15
CA CYS A 11 -13.22 -14.45 -6.55
C CYS A 11 -14.30 -13.63 -7.29
N ASN A 12 -13.97 -13.03 -8.45
CA ASN A 12 -14.84 -12.11 -9.20
C ASN A 12 -15.42 -10.97 -8.35
N GLN A 13 -14.67 -10.53 -7.33
CA GLN A 13 -14.93 -9.33 -6.55
C GLN A 13 -13.88 -8.29 -6.93
N MET A 14 -14.34 -7.05 -7.10
CA MET A 14 -13.50 -5.93 -7.49
C MET A 14 -13.50 -4.91 -6.35
N ASP A 15 -12.31 -4.48 -5.96
CA ASP A 15 -12.09 -3.47 -4.93
C ASP A 15 -11.61 -2.16 -5.56
N PHE A 16 -12.13 -1.03 -5.09
CA PHE A 16 -11.64 0.30 -5.46
C PHE A 16 -10.54 0.72 -4.48
N LEU A 17 -9.28 0.52 -4.86
CA LEU A 17 -8.13 0.72 -3.96
C LEU A 17 -7.44 2.07 -4.15
N LYS A 18 -7.23 2.48 -5.41
CA LYS A 18 -6.47 3.68 -5.78
C LYS A 18 -7.07 4.32 -7.03
N CYS A 19 -6.90 5.64 -7.17
CA CYS A 19 -7.29 6.38 -8.38
C CYS A 19 -6.38 7.58 -8.61
N SER A 20 -6.39 8.09 -9.84
CA SER A 20 -5.73 9.35 -10.19
C SER A 20 -6.79 10.37 -10.59
N ILE A 21 -6.76 11.54 -9.95
CA ILE A 21 -7.69 12.65 -10.22
C ILE A 21 -6.84 13.88 -10.54
N ALA A 22 -7.04 14.46 -11.73
CA ALA A 22 -6.26 15.60 -12.22
C ALA A 22 -4.74 15.40 -12.10
N GLY A 23 -4.26 14.16 -12.32
CA GLY A 23 -2.83 13.81 -12.25
C GLY A 23 -2.30 13.58 -10.82
N THR A 24 -3.13 13.74 -9.80
CA THR A 24 -2.76 13.44 -8.40
C THR A 24 -3.23 12.04 -8.03
N SER A 25 -2.33 11.21 -7.48
CA SER A 25 -2.65 9.86 -7.01
C SER A 25 -3.33 9.91 -5.64
N TYR A 26 -4.39 9.14 -5.48
CA TYR A 26 -5.14 8.95 -4.24
C TYR A 26 -5.31 7.46 -3.93
N GLY A 27 -5.38 7.13 -2.64
CA GLY A 27 -5.44 5.76 -2.11
C GLY A 27 -4.12 5.34 -1.48
N VAL A 28 -4.13 5.05 -0.18
CA VAL A 28 -2.92 4.67 0.59
C VAL A 28 -2.78 3.17 0.81
N ARG A 29 -3.88 2.42 0.71
CA ARG A 29 -3.88 0.97 0.95
C ARG A 29 -3.04 0.24 -0.09
N ALA A 30 -2.11 -0.61 0.37
CA ALA A 30 -1.39 -1.54 -0.48
C ALA A 30 -2.26 -2.75 -0.84
N SER A 31 -2.12 -3.27 -2.06
CA SER A 31 -2.74 -4.53 -2.47
C SER A 31 -2.07 -5.73 -1.81
N GLU A 32 -2.78 -6.85 -1.71
CA GLU A 32 -2.23 -8.10 -1.15
C GLU A 32 -0.98 -8.57 -1.92
N VAL A 33 -0.96 -8.37 -3.24
CA VAL A 33 0.17 -8.72 -4.10
C VAL A 33 1.37 -7.82 -3.84
N GLU A 34 1.17 -6.50 -3.68
CA GLU A 34 2.24 -5.56 -3.31
C GLU A 34 2.86 -5.96 -1.96
N LEU A 35 2.03 -6.29 -0.96
CA LEU A 35 2.48 -6.73 0.35
C LEU A 35 3.26 -8.06 0.28
N ALA A 36 2.77 -9.03 -0.49
CA ALA A 36 3.44 -10.32 -0.66
C ALA A 36 4.79 -10.16 -1.38
N ALA A 37 4.85 -9.35 -2.43
CA ALA A 37 6.09 -9.10 -3.17
C ALA A 37 7.13 -8.40 -2.29
N ALA A 38 6.72 -7.36 -1.53
CA ALA A 38 7.62 -6.69 -0.60
C ALA A 38 8.16 -7.65 0.47
N LYS A 39 7.31 -8.55 1.00
CA LYS A 39 7.74 -9.60 1.95
C LYS A 39 8.75 -10.57 1.34
N GLN A 40 8.59 -10.97 0.08
CA GLN A 40 9.55 -11.85 -0.59
C GLN A 40 10.90 -11.15 -0.79
N MET A 41 10.89 -9.90 -1.28
CA MET A 41 12.12 -9.12 -1.43
C MET A 41 12.87 -8.91 -0.11
N ALA A 42 12.15 -8.80 1.01
CA ALA A 42 12.78 -8.70 2.33
C ALA A 42 13.46 -10.01 2.76
N ILE A 43 12.86 -11.16 2.44
CA ILE A 43 13.44 -12.48 2.75
C ILE A 43 14.72 -12.72 1.94
N ASP A 44 14.72 -12.38 0.65
CA ASP A 44 15.88 -12.58 -0.22
C ASP A 44 17.13 -11.80 0.26
N LEU A 45 16.95 -10.65 0.92
CA LEU A 45 18.05 -9.84 1.47
C LEU A 45 18.64 -10.39 2.77
N ASP A 46 17.84 -11.14 3.53
CA ASP A 46 18.28 -11.81 4.76
C ASP A 46 19.06 -13.10 4.46
N GLU A 47 18.88 -13.70 3.27
CA GLU A 47 19.64 -14.89 2.82
C GLU A 47 21.05 -14.56 2.29
N GLU A 48 21.31 -13.35 1.79
CA GLU A 48 22.67 -12.93 1.34
C GLU A 48 23.66 -12.62 2.49
N HIS A 49 23.22 -12.65 3.75
CA HIS A 49 24.12 -12.53 4.92
C HIS A 49 24.39 -13.87 5.64
N GLY A 50 24.07 -14.99 4.98
CA GLY A 50 24.01 -16.32 5.58
C GLY A 50 25.16 -17.29 5.27
N GLU A 51 26.38 -16.86 4.96
CA GLU A 51 27.53 -17.79 4.82
C GLU A 51 28.86 -17.15 5.29
N GLU A 52 29.07 -17.00 6.61
CA GLU A 52 30.40 -17.24 7.21
C GLU A 52 30.24 -17.72 8.66
N MET A 53 30.32 -19.04 8.86
CA MET A 53 30.58 -19.65 10.15
C MET A 53 32.01 -19.31 10.60
N THR A 54 32.17 -18.43 11.58
CA THR A 54 33.27 -18.56 12.55
C THR A 54 32.74 -18.38 13.99
N GLU A 55 32.91 -19.42 14.79
CA GLU A 55 32.47 -19.53 16.19
C GLU A 55 33.31 -18.66 17.14
N VAL A 56 32.69 -17.76 17.93
CA VAL A 56 33.14 -17.39 19.30
C VAL A 56 31.99 -16.73 20.12
N PRO A 57 31.98 -16.75 21.47
CA PRO A 57 30.80 -17.11 22.24
C PRO A 57 29.96 -15.93 22.74
N ARG A 58 28.68 -16.27 22.97
CA ARG A 58 27.58 -15.43 23.47
C ARG A 58 27.95 -14.63 24.73
N THR A 59 27.82 -13.31 24.67
CA THR A 59 27.54 -12.49 25.86
C THR A 59 26.23 -11.72 25.64
N ARG A 60 25.30 -11.87 26.60
CA ARG A 60 23.98 -11.25 26.62
C ARG A 60 24.11 -9.73 26.82
N GLY A 61 23.50 -8.92 25.96
CA GLY A 61 23.32 -7.49 26.20
C GLY A 61 22.54 -6.73 25.10
N ARG A 62 21.22 -6.57 25.32
CA ARG A 62 20.26 -5.56 24.82
C ARG A 62 20.50 -4.82 23.47
N MET A 63 19.55 -5.07 22.55
CA MET A 63 18.80 -4.13 21.67
C MET A 63 18.85 -2.64 22.07
N HIS A 64 18.74 -1.64 21.19
CA HIS A 64 18.67 -1.50 19.73
C HIS A 64 18.71 0.03 19.51
N GLY A 65 19.51 0.53 18.57
CA GLY A 65 19.56 1.96 18.26
C GLY A 65 20.32 2.21 16.97
N TYR A 66 19.67 2.01 15.84
CA TYR A 66 20.25 2.37 14.55
C TYR A 66 19.89 3.81 14.23
N ALA A 67 20.90 4.67 14.36
CA ALA A 67 20.84 6.05 13.90
C ALA A 67 20.82 6.09 12.36
N LYS A 68 19.90 6.90 11.84
CA LYS A 68 19.69 7.27 10.45
C LYS A 68 20.93 7.96 9.86
N MET A 69 21.49 7.43 8.77
CA MET A 69 22.48 8.14 7.93
C MET A 69 21.78 8.68 6.67
N PRO A 70 22.04 9.94 6.26
CA PRO A 70 21.56 10.44 4.99
C PRO A 70 22.60 10.14 3.90
N SER A 71 22.20 9.51 2.80
CA SER A 71 22.99 9.47 1.57
C SER A 71 22.32 10.32 0.50
N LYS A 72 23.14 11.03 -0.24
CA LYS A 72 22.79 11.94 -1.33
C LYS A 72 23.52 11.42 -2.57
N THR A 73 22.87 11.60 -3.73
CA THR A 73 23.26 11.30 -5.14
C THR A 73 22.54 10.07 -5.68
N SER A 74 21.95 10.02 -6.86
CA SER A 74 21.80 10.96 -7.99
C SER A 74 20.87 10.26 -8.98
N SER A 75 19.76 10.91 -9.37
CA SER A 75 18.93 10.60 -10.55
C SER A 75 18.68 9.11 -10.86
N ASP A 76 17.79 8.50 -10.09
CA ASP A 76 17.00 7.33 -10.49
C ASP A 76 15.56 7.57 -9.99
N ILE A 77 14.55 7.00 -10.67
CA ILE A 77 13.15 7.16 -10.32
C ILE A 77 12.94 6.51 -8.94
N GLU A 78 12.96 7.34 -7.89
CA GLU A 78 12.63 6.96 -6.53
C GLU A 78 11.16 6.52 -6.52
N LEU A 79 10.92 5.21 -6.61
CA LEU A 79 9.73 4.64 -6.03
C LEU A 79 9.92 4.80 -4.52
N GLU A 80 9.46 5.93 -3.97
CA GLU A 80 9.30 6.09 -2.52
C GLU A 80 8.28 5.04 -2.07
N THR A 81 8.74 3.82 -1.82
CA THR A 81 8.06 2.83 -1.01
C THR A 81 8.14 3.32 0.43
N VAL A 82 7.40 4.38 0.72
CA VAL A 82 6.83 4.61 2.04
C VAL A 82 5.71 3.57 2.22
N ILE A 83 6.08 2.29 2.13
CA ILE A 83 5.31 1.22 2.74
C ILE A 83 5.80 1.28 4.18
N THR A 84 5.22 2.21 4.94
CA THR A 84 5.19 2.01 6.38
C THR A 84 4.53 0.65 6.54
N ALA A 85 5.32 -0.37 6.87
CA ALA A 85 4.85 -1.46 7.69
C ALA A 85 4.40 -0.80 9.00
N THR A 86 3.23 -0.18 8.98
CA THR A 86 2.54 0.22 10.17
C THR A 86 2.21 -1.08 10.85
N ASP A 87 2.98 -1.33 11.91
CA ASP A 87 2.64 -2.15 13.06
C ASP A 87 1.13 -2.35 13.20
N GLU A 88 0.74 -3.55 13.61
CA GLU A 88 -0.61 -4.10 13.78
C GLU A 88 -1.56 -3.31 14.73
N ARG A 89 -1.65 -1.98 14.58
CA ARG A 89 -2.40 -1.06 15.45
C ARG A 89 -3.19 0.01 14.71
N ASP A 90 -3.37 -0.12 13.40
CA ASP A 90 -4.40 0.60 12.65
C ASP A 90 -5.52 -0.36 12.23
N GLN A 91 -6.27 -0.84 13.24
CA GLN A 91 -7.72 -0.97 13.10
C GLN A 91 -8.36 0.43 13.15
N THR A 92 -7.85 1.37 12.36
CA THR A 92 -8.48 2.67 12.16
C THR A 92 -9.68 2.45 11.27
N GLN A 93 -10.82 2.25 11.93
CA GLN A 93 -12.16 2.49 11.40
C GLN A 93 -12.35 1.99 9.96
N SER A 94 -12.53 0.68 9.79
CA SER A 94 -13.36 0.21 8.68
C SER A 94 -14.68 0.97 8.78
N THR A 95 -14.86 1.95 7.90
CA THR A 95 -16.18 2.53 7.63
C THR A 95 -17.07 1.32 7.42
N GLY A 96 -18.06 1.08 8.29
CA GLY A 96 -18.78 -0.19 8.43
C GLY A 96 -19.56 -0.68 7.20
N VAL A 97 -19.29 -0.10 6.03
CA VAL A 97 -19.76 -0.49 4.72
C VAL A 97 -18.95 -1.70 4.26
N LYS A 98 -19.58 -2.87 4.33
CA LYS A 98 -19.06 -4.10 3.73
C LYS A 98 -18.77 -3.86 2.24
N GLY A 99 -17.54 -4.14 1.81
CA GLY A 99 -17.12 -4.01 0.40
C GLY A 99 -16.57 -2.62 0.03
N PHE A 100 -16.32 -1.74 1.00
CA PHE A 100 -15.60 -0.49 0.78
C PHE A 100 -14.17 -0.60 1.33
N SER A 101 -13.20 -0.56 0.43
CA SER A 101 -11.78 -0.82 0.71
C SER A 101 -10.85 0.35 0.33
N PHE A 102 -11.43 1.47 -0.11
CA PHE A 102 -10.70 2.69 -0.43
C PHE A 102 -10.34 3.46 0.84
N GLU A 103 -9.11 3.96 0.91
CA GLU A 103 -8.62 4.71 2.05
C GLU A 103 -7.70 5.83 1.56
N ASP A 104 -8.08 7.09 1.83
CA ASP A 104 -7.24 8.26 1.62
C ASP A 104 -7.77 9.42 2.48
N THR A 105 -7.00 9.85 3.46
CA THR A 105 -7.41 10.90 4.40
C THR A 105 -7.74 12.22 3.72
N ARG A 106 -7.19 12.50 2.53
CA ARG A 106 -7.49 13.72 1.76
C ARG A 106 -8.86 13.66 1.10
N LEU A 107 -9.35 12.47 0.77
CA LEU A 107 -10.66 12.30 0.12
C LEU A 107 -11.78 11.93 1.10
N MET A 108 -11.44 11.30 2.22
CA MET A 108 -12.40 10.82 3.23
C MET A 108 -12.85 11.96 4.17
N ASP A 109 -13.93 11.71 4.93
CA ASP A 109 -14.40 12.56 6.03
C ASP A 109 -14.64 14.05 5.69
N GLY A 110 -14.93 14.35 4.42
CA GLY A 110 -15.14 15.72 3.94
C GLY A 110 -13.85 16.52 3.70
N ASN A 111 -12.68 15.93 3.91
CA ASN A 111 -11.39 16.60 3.72
C ASN A 111 -11.14 17.00 2.26
N TRP A 112 -11.84 16.36 1.30
CA TRP A 112 -11.72 16.68 -0.13
C TRP A 112 -12.10 18.13 -0.47
N LEU A 113 -12.85 18.82 0.40
CA LEU A 113 -13.19 20.23 0.26
C LEU A 113 -11.97 21.15 0.46
N HIS A 114 -10.95 20.68 1.20
CA HIS A 114 -9.74 21.42 1.48
C HIS A 114 -8.63 21.19 0.45
N GLU A 115 -8.80 20.22 -0.44
CA GLU A 115 -7.87 19.96 -1.53
C GLU A 115 -7.93 21.08 -2.59
N PRO A 116 -6.78 21.44 -3.19
CA PRO A 116 -6.70 22.54 -4.15
C PRO A 116 -7.55 22.31 -5.41
N ASN A 117 -7.81 21.05 -5.76
CA ASN A 117 -8.54 20.58 -6.93
C ASN A 117 -9.93 19.99 -6.56
N SER A 118 -10.59 20.53 -5.53
CA SER A 118 -11.89 20.04 -5.03
C SER A 118 -12.99 19.96 -6.09
N ASN A 119 -13.00 20.84 -7.10
CA ASN A 119 -13.93 20.77 -8.23
C ASN A 119 -13.69 19.54 -9.11
N ASP A 120 -12.43 19.19 -9.39
CA ASP A 120 -12.08 18.01 -10.17
C ASP A 120 -12.42 16.73 -9.41
N ILE A 121 -12.14 16.71 -8.10
CA ILE A 121 -12.54 15.61 -7.20
C ILE A 121 -14.05 15.44 -7.20
N LEU A 122 -14.81 16.53 -7.06
CA LEU A 122 -16.27 16.49 -7.09
C LEU A 122 -16.80 15.96 -8.42
N MET A 123 -16.24 16.43 -9.54
CA MET A 123 -16.63 15.97 -10.87
C MET A 123 -16.32 14.48 -11.05
N PHE A 124 -15.15 14.03 -10.62
CA PHE A 124 -14.75 12.63 -10.65
C PHE A 124 -15.71 11.74 -9.85
N MET A 125 -16.01 12.12 -8.60
CA MET A 125 -16.93 11.35 -7.75
C MET A 125 -18.37 11.37 -8.29
N ARG A 126 -18.80 12.47 -8.91
CA ARG A 126 -20.08 12.53 -9.64
C ARG A 126 -20.11 11.59 -10.83
N ILE A 127 -19.03 11.53 -11.61
CA ILE A 127 -18.91 10.60 -12.75
C ILE A 127 -18.97 9.16 -12.22
N LEU A 128 -18.23 8.81 -11.17
CA LEU A 128 -18.33 7.48 -10.54
C LEU A 128 -19.76 7.16 -10.09
N ALA A 129 -20.43 8.12 -9.44
CA ALA A 129 -21.80 7.96 -8.97
C ALA A 129 -22.83 7.89 -10.11
N VAL A 130 -22.59 8.49 -11.27
CA VAL A 130 -23.49 8.39 -12.44
C VAL A 130 -23.21 7.10 -13.23
N CYS A 131 -21.94 6.73 -13.38
CA CYS A 131 -21.51 5.58 -14.15
C CYS A 131 -21.60 4.25 -13.39
N HIS A 132 -22.13 4.23 -12.15
CA HIS A 132 -22.31 3.00 -11.36
C HIS A 132 -23.29 2.00 -11.99
N THR A 133 -24.04 2.40 -13.03
CA THR A 133 -24.91 1.50 -13.79
C THR A 133 -24.13 0.73 -14.85
N ALA A 134 -23.47 -0.35 -14.43
CA ALA A 134 -23.79 -1.60 -15.09
C ALA A 134 -25.19 -1.99 -14.56
N ILE A 135 -26.23 -1.78 -15.36
CA ILE A 135 -27.58 -2.28 -15.05
C ILE A 135 -27.44 -3.80 -14.80
N PRO A 136 -28.03 -4.38 -13.74
CA PRO A 136 -27.96 -5.82 -13.48
C PRO A 136 -28.52 -6.67 -14.62
#